data_AF-A0A450VDJ1-F1
#
_entry.id   AF-A0A450VDJ1-F1
#
_cell.length_a   1.000
_cell.length_b   1.000
_cell.length_c   1.000
_cell.angle_alpha   90.00
_cell.angle_beta   90.00
_cell.angle_gamma   90.00
#
_symmetry.space_group_name_H-M   'P 1'
#
loop_
_entity.id
_entity.type
_entity.pdbx_description
1 polymer ?
#
loop_
_entity_poly.entity_id
_entity_poly.type
_entity_poly.pdbx_seq_one_letter_code
_entity_poly.pdbx_strand_id
1 'polypeptide(L)'
;QAEYWLEFVRAFGNEAPVLLVGNKCDLTPVAVDTHRLRESHPNIRGFHALSATGYRGKYGREFGIFRDAFVAELEKVGEVQPWFSDKEFAVIERLRAESRKNPFLGKAAFDDECAGRGIDGERRDEFLTLLDQLGEVIHFPEIYRARGFREYLLNPRWLTHGVYTLLYSELLKRQCGELRRGDVSEILKDRTIEDGQGNVLRYPEERLDFLIWAMAQFKLCYPSGDGPGNGASDQWIVPDLLPSDQPERMEFDAQREGALRFRFRFERFLPRHVLNMFIVEHYRDIHDGLAWQHGVHLES
;
A
#
# COMPACT_ATOMS: atom_id res chain seq x y z
N GLN A 1 15.23 11.40 -12.44
CA GLN A 1 14.71 10.92 -11.13
C GLN A 1 13.46 11.68 -10.69
N ALA A 2 13.44 13.03 -10.68
CA ALA A 2 12.22 13.79 -10.34
C ALA A 2 11.02 13.44 -11.25
N GLU A 3 11.24 13.37 -12.56
CA GLU A 3 10.22 12.99 -13.55
C GLU A 3 9.64 11.59 -13.29
N TYR A 4 10.48 10.61 -12.90
CA TYR A 4 10.03 9.26 -12.53
C TYR A 4 9.04 9.28 -11.36
N TRP A 5 9.32 10.07 -10.31
CA TRP A 5 8.42 10.17 -9.15
C TRP A 5 7.16 10.98 -9.46
N LEU A 6 7.25 11.99 -10.32
CA LEU A 6 6.09 12.77 -10.78
C LEU A 6 5.13 11.91 -11.62
N GLU A 7 5.67 11.03 -12.47
CA GLU A 7 4.87 10.04 -13.20
C GLU A 7 4.16 9.07 -12.24
N PHE A 8 4.82 8.69 -11.14
CA PHE A 8 4.21 7.90 -10.07
C PHE A 8 3.06 8.67 -9.40
N VAL A 9 3.29 9.93 -9.00
CA VAL A 9 2.24 10.78 -8.41
C VAL A 9 1.07 10.96 -9.37
N ARG A 10 1.31 11.13 -10.68
CA ARG A 10 0.23 11.22 -11.67
C ARG A 10 -0.58 9.92 -11.75
N ALA A 11 0.09 8.77 -11.75
CA ALA A 11 -0.56 7.47 -11.88
C ALA A 11 -1.44 7.12 -10.66
N PHE A 12 -1.03 7.51 -9.44
CA PHE A 12 -1.72 7.12 -8.20
C PHE A 12 -2.47 8.26 -7.50
N GLY A 13 -1.98 9.49 -7.61
CA GLY A 13 -2.52 10.69 -6.96
C GLY A 13 -3.40 11.54 -7.87
N ASN A 14 -3.62 11.13 -9.13
CA ASN A 14 -4.44 11.86 -10.11
C ASN A 14 -4.02 13.35 -10.20
N GLU A 15 -4.96 14.28 -9.96
CA GLU A 15 -4.75 15.74 -10.02
C GLU A 15 -4.32 16.35 -8.67
N ALA A 16 -3.82 15.55 -7.72
CA ALA A 16 -3.37 16.06 -6.42
C ALA A 16 -2.28 17.14 -6.59
N PRO A 17 -2.35 18.26 -5.84
CA PRO A 17 -1.35 19.32 -5.91
C PRO A 17 0.02 18.82 -5.42
N VAL A 18 1.09 19.19 -6.15
CA VAL A 18 2.46 18.74 -5.85
C VAL A 18 3.35 19.92 -5.47
N LEU A 19 4.02 19.80 -4.33
CA LEU A 19 5.12 20.69 -3.94
C LEU A 19 6.45 19.94 -4.08
N LEU A 20 7.32 20.41 -4.99
CA LEU A 20 8.64 19.83 -5.17
C LEU A 20 9.61 20.40 -4.15
N VAL A 21 10.26 19.53 -3.36
CA VAL A 21 11.22 19.96 -2.33
C VAL A 21 12.62 19.48 -2.68
N GLY A 22 13.52 20.42 -2.96
CA GLY A 22 14.93 20.20 -3.15
C GLY A 22 15.69 20.23 -1.83
N ASN A 23 15.76 19.11 -1.12
CA ASN A 23 16.52 19.03 0.14
C ASN A 23 18.05 19.01 -0.09
N LYS A 24 18.83 19.27 0.96
CA LYS A 24 20.30 19.30 0.97
C LYS A 24 20.92 20.38 0.07
N CYS A 25 20.21 21.49 -0.14
CA CYS A 25 20.73 22.62 -0.91
C CYS A 25 21.97 23.29 -0.27
N ASP A 26 22.27 22.98 0.99
CA ASP A 26 23.49 23.37 1.69
C ASP A 26 24.74 22.64 1.23
N LEU A 27 24.60 21.43 0.66
CA LEU A 27 25.73 20.65 0.16
C LEU A 27 25.95 20.90 -1.34
N THR A 28 24.86 20.92 -2.10
CA THR A 28 24.90 21.08 -3.56
C THR A 28 23.70 21.91 -4.01
N PRO A 29 23.88 22.89 -4.92
CA PRO A 29 22.76 23.61 -5.54
C PRO A 29 21.79 22.62 -6.19
N VAL A 30 20.50 22.73 -5.85
CA VAL A 30 19.47 21.87 -6.44
C VAL A 30 19.05 22.47 -7.78
N ALA A 31 19.65 21.97 -8.86
CA ALA A 31 19.28 22.32 -10.22
C ALA A 31 18.24 21.33 -10.75
N VAL A 32 16.99 21.81 -10.93
CA VAL A 32 15.89 21.05 -11.53
C VAL A 32 15.25 21.92 -12.60
N ASP A 33 14.98 21.36 -13.77
CA ASP A 33 14.32 22.04 -14.90
C ASP A 33 12.82 22.26 -14.62
N THR A 34 12.52 23.14 -13.68
CA THR A 34 11.16 23.36 -13.16
C THR A 34 10.17 23.78 -14.23
N HIS A 35 10.60 24.52 -15.27
CA HIS A 35 9.75 24.88 -16.40
C HIS A 35 9.27 23.65 -17.17
N ARG A 36 10.20 22.80 -17.62
CA ARG A 36 9.92 21.55 -18.33
C ARG A 36 9.03 20.61 -17.50
N LEU A 37 9.28 20.52 -16.19
CA LEU A 37 8.47 19.71 -15.30
C LEU A 37 7.04 20.26 -15.16
N ARG A 38 6.85 21.58 -15.08
CA ARG A 38 5.51 22.18 -15.01
C ARG A 38 4.71 22.01 -16.31
N GLU A 39 5.35 22.04 -17.47
CA GLU A 39 4.68 21.77 -18.76
C GLU A 39 4.12 20.34 -18.83
N SER A 40 4.86 19.38 -18.27
CA SER A 40 4.47 17.96 -18.26
C SER A 40 3.56 17.58 -17.08
N HIS A 41 3.61 18.34 -15.99
CA HIS A 41 2.93 18.09 -14.72
C HIS A 41 2.34 19.40 -14.17
N PRO A 42 1.16 19.82 -14.68
CA PRO A 42 0.55 21.11 -14.33
C PRO A 42 0.07 21.21 -12.87
N ASN A 43 -0.04 20.08 -12.18
CA ASN A 43 -0.38 20.01 -10.76
C ASN A 43 0.78 20.42 -9.82
N ILE A 44 1.99 20.70 -10.35
CA ILE A 44 3.10 21.26 -9.56
C ILE A 44 2.79 22.71 -9.14
N ARG A 45 2.60 22.93 -7.85
CA ARG A 45 2.28 24.24 -7.25
C ARG A 45 3.49 25.05 -6.85
N GLY A 46 4.63 24.40 -6.59
CA GLY A 46 5.82 25.07 -6.07
C GLY A 46 7.09 24.24 -6.16
N PHE A 47 8.22 24.93 -6.15
CA PHE A 47 9.55 24.34 -5.97
C PHE A 47 10.24 25.04 -4.80
N HIS A 48 10.72 24.26 -3.83
CA HIS A 48 11.27 24.74 -2.58
C HIS A 48 12.64 24.09 -2.33
N ALA A 49 13.72 24.83 -2.54
CA ALA A 49 15.05 24.38 -2.15
C ALA A 49 15.28 24.69 -0.66
N LEU A 50 15.62 23.67 0.14
CA LEU A 50 15.86 23.84 1.58
C LEU A 50 16.89 22.84 2.11
N SER A 51 17.31 23.04 3.36
CA SER A 51 18.16 22.10 4.09
C SER A 51 17.45 21.66 5.36
N ALA A 52 17.10 20.38 5.44
CA ALA A 52 16.45 19.80 6.61
C ALA A 52 17.34 19.82 7.88
N THR A 53 18.66 19.92 7.75
CA THR A 53 19.58 20.06 8.89
C THR A 53 19.72 21.52 9.33
N GLY A 54 19.57 22.47 8.40
CA GLY A 54 19.68 23.91 8.63
C GLY A 54 18.35 24.64 8.89
N TYR A 55 17.23 23.92 9.01
CA TYR A 55 15.87 24.49 9.03
C TYR A 55 15.56 25.42 10.22
N ARG A 56 16.32 25.34 11.31
CA ARG A 56 16.18 26.26 12.47
C ARG A 56 17.12 27.46 12.41
N GLY A 57 18.03 27.50 11.44
CA GLY A 57 19.09 28.50 11.34
C GLY A 57 19.14 29.08 9.93
N LYS A 58 20.26 28.85 9.23
CA LYS A 58 20.55 29.43 7.92
C LYS A 58 19.44 29.23 6.87
N TYR A 59 18.70 28.11 6.95
CA TYR A 59 17.63 27.77 5.99
C TYR A 59 16.22 27.90 6.58
N GLY A 60 16.08 28.61 7.71
CA GLY A 60 14.78 28.75 8.37
C GLY A 60 13.76 29.55 7.57
N ARG A 61 14.21 30.52 6.76
CA ARG A 61 13.31 31.28 5.88
C ARG A 61 12.75 30.41 4.76
N GLU A 62 13.60 29.63 4.09
CA GLU A 62 13.23 28.71 3.02
C GLU A 62 12.27 27.64 3.52
N PHE A 63 12.54 27.10 4.71
CA PHE A 63 11.62 26.18 5.38
C PHE A 63 10.29 26.84 5.73
N GLY A 64 10.29 28.08 6.22
CA GLY A 64 9.09 28.86 6.47
C GLY A 64 8.24 29.05 5.21
N ILE A 65 8.86 29.44 4.09
CA ILE A 65 8.18 29.58 2.79
C ILE A 65 7.56 28.26 2.33
N PHE A 66 8.29 27.15 2.46
CA PHE A 66 7.75 25.82 2.15
C PHE A 66 6.57 25.47 3.05
N ARG A 67 6.69 25.67 4.36
CA ARG A 67 5.62 25.40 5.33
C ARG A 67 4.37 26.21 4.99
N ASP A 68 4.51 27.49 4.71
CA ASP A 68 3.38 28.36 4.42
C ASP A 68 2.69 27.95 3.11
N ALA A 69 3.46 27.57 2.07
CA ALA A 69 2.91 27.02 0.83
C ALA A 69 2.20 25.67 1.06
N PHE A 70 2.76 24.79 1.89
CA PHE A 70 2.16 23.51 2.24
C PHE A 70 0.84 23.69 2.99
N VAL A 71 0.80 24.59 3.98
CA VAL A 71 -0.43 24.94 4.71
C VAL A 71 -1.48 25.51 3.76
N ALA A 72 -1.11 26.43 2.87
CA ALA A 72 -2.05 27.02 1.91
C ALA A 72 -2.66 25.97 0.95
N GLU A 73 -1.89 24.98 0.50
CA GLU A 73 -2.46 23.89 -0.31
C GLU A 73 -3.34 22.94 0.52
N LEU A 74 -2.98 22.67 1.78
CA LEU A 74 -3.82 21.89 2.68
C LEU A 74 -5.16 22.59 2.99
N GLU A 75 -5.15 23.90 3.22
CA GLU A 75 -6.36 24.69 3.47
C GLU A 75 -7.33 24.60 2.30
N LYS A 76 -6.84 24.73 1.05
CA LYS A 76 -7.65 24.57 -0.17
C LYS A 76 -8.27 23.18 -0.28
N VAL A 77 -7.53 22.13 0.07
CA VAL A 77 -8.07 20.77 0.10
C VAL A 77 -9.15 20.65 1.19
N GLY A 78 -8.93 21.28 2.34
CA GLY A 78 -9.87 21.30 3.47
C GLY A 78 -11.20 21.99 3.18
N GLU A 79 -11.24 22.98 2.27
CA GLU A 79 -12.47 23.69 1.89
C GLU A 79 -13.58 22.78 1.35
N VAL A 80 -13.21 21.64 0.76
CA VAL A 80 -14.14 20.68 0.15
C VAL A 80 -14.36 19.42 0.99
N GLN A 81 -13.70 19.30 2.15
CA GLN A 81 -13.83 18.12 3.01
C GLN A 81 -15.01 18.23 3.98
N PRO A 82 -15.67 17.10 4.31
CA PRO A 82 -16.70 17.08 5.34
C PRO A 82 -16.10 17.40 6.72
N TRP A 83 -16.87 18.13 7.52
CA TRP A 83 -16.51 18.41 8.91
C TRP A 83 -16.90 17.24 9.80
N PHE A 84 -15.99 16.84 10.71
CA PHE A 84 -16.34 15.95 11.80
C PHE A 84 -17.07 16.72 12.90
N SER A 85 -18.14 16.15 13.42
CA SER A 85 -18.74 16.61 14.67
C SER A 85 -17.82 16.32 15.85
N ASP A 86 -17.98 17.06 16.95
CA ASP A 86 -17.21 16.84 18.20
C ASP A 86 -17.27 15.38 18.67
N LYS A 87 -18.40 14.71 18.42
CA LYS A 87 -18.63 13.31 18.75
C LYS A 87 -17.77 12.37 17.91
N GLU A 88 -17.73 12.58 16.59
CA GLU A 88 -16.90 11.78 15.68
C GLU A 88 -15.41 12.01 15.95
N PHE A 89 -15.02 13.27 16.20
CA PHE A 89 -13.64 13.60 16.56
C PHE A 89 -13.20 12.92 17.87
N ALA A 90 -14.10 12.85 18.87
CA ALA A 90 -13.82 12.12 20.11
C ALA A 90 -13.64 10.61 19.89
N VAL A 91 -14.33 10.00 18.91
CA VAL A 91 -14.08 8.60 18.52
C VAL A 91 -12.71 8.48 17.88
N ILE A 92 -12.36 9.34 16.91
CA ILE A 92 -11.05 9.34 16.24
C ILE A 92 -9.91 9.40 17.26
N GLU A 93 -9.95 10.34 18.20
CA GLU A 93 -8.90 10.48 19.22
C GLU A 93 -8.78 9.25 20.12
N ARG A 94 -9.91 8.60 20.45
CA ARG A 94 -9.89 7.33 21.19
C ARG A 94 -9.25 6.23 20.37
N LEU A 95 -9.62 6.08 19.09
CA LEU A 95 -9.04 5.08 18.20
C LEU A 95 -7.52 5.27 18.06
N ARG A 96 -7.05 6.51 17.89
CA ARG A 96 -5.62 6.86 17.85
C ARG A 96 -4.88 6.52 19.15
N ALA A 97 -5.52 6.68 20.30
CA ALA A 97 -4.94 6.30 21.58
C ALA A 97 -4.83 4.78 21.74
N GLU A 98 -5.83 4.03 21.28
CA GLU A 98 -5.86 2.57 21.33
C GLU A 98 -4.91 1.94 20.31
N SER A 99 -4.76 2.50 19.11
CA SER A 99 -3.90 1.99 18.03
C SER A 99 -2.41 1.93 18.42
N ARG A 100 -1.99 2.73 19.40
CA ARG A 100 -0.64 2.72 19.99
C ARG A 100 -0.38 1.49 20.87
N LYS A 101 -1.43 0.89 21.43
CA LYS A 101 -1.36 -0.24 22.36
C LYS A 101 -1.70 -1.56 21.68
N ASN A 102 -2.76 -1.55 20.89
CA ASN A 102 -3.27 -2.72 20.19
C ASN A 102 -3.58 -2.33 18.74
N PRO A 103 -2.96 -3.00 17.75
CA PRO A 103 -3.19 -2.68 16.35
C PRO A 103 -4.62 -3.03 15.89
N PHE A 104 -5.39 -3.79 16.68
CA PHE A 104 -6.74 -4.22 16.33
C PHE A 104 -7.78 -3.80 17.36
N LEU A 105 -9.01 -3.56 16.87
CA LEU A 105 -10.18 -3.27 17.68
C LEU A 105 -11.35 -4.15 17.26
N GLY A 106 -11.95 -4.89 18.19
CA GLY A 106 -13.15 -5.67 17.90
C GLY A 106 -14.29 -4.82 17.36
N LYS A 107 -15.02 -5.33 16.36
CA LYS A 107 -16.17 -4.64 15.75
C LYS A 107 -17.21 -4.19 16.78
N ALA A 108 -17.55 -5.07 17.72
CA ALA A 108 -18.50 -4.74 18.79
C ALA A 108 -18.00 -3.57 19.65
N ALA A 109 -16.70 -3.50 19.95
CA ALA A 109 -16.14 -2.40 20.72
C ALA A 109 -16.17 -1.07 19.96
N PHE A 110 -15.99 -1.10 18.63
CA PHE A 110 -16.19 0.07 17.76
C PHE A 110 -17.68 0.49 17.73
N ASP A 111 -18.58 -0.48 17.66
CA ASP A 111 -20.04 -0.23 17.63
C ASP A 111 -20.53 0.37 18.93
N ASP A 112 -20.12 -0.18 20.07
CA ASP A 112 -20.44 0.36 21.39
C ASP A 112 -19.91 1.79 21.56
N GLU A 113 -18.73 2.07 20.99
CA GLU A 113 -18.11 3.40 21.04
C GLU A 113 -18.89 4.45 20.22
N CYS A 114 -19.36 4.04 19.04
CA CYS A 114 -20.18 4.89 18.18
C CYS A 114 -21.58 5.10 18.79
N ALA A 115 -22.23 4.03 19.25
CA ALA A 115 -23.54 4.07 19.88
C ALA A 115 -23.55 4.89 21.18
N GLY A 116 -22.50 4.78 21.99
CA GLY A 116 -22.31 5.62 23.18
C GLY A 116 -22.27 7.13 22.90
N ARG A 117 -22.09 7.52 21.63
CA ARG A 117 -22.11 8.93 21.16
C ARG A 117 -23.30 9.25 20.26
N GLY A 118 -24.17 8.29 19.97
CA GLY A 118 -25.30 8.43 19.05
C GLY A 118 -24.86 8.53 17.59
N ILE A 119 -23.81 7.81 17.22
CA ILE A 119 -23.36 7.60 15.84
C ILE A 119 -23.83 6.19 15.46
N ASP A 120 -25.04 6.08 14.91
CA ASP A 120 -25.72 4.79 14.69
C ASP A 120 -26.24 4.65 13.25
N GLY A 121 -26.52 3.41 12.85
CA GLY A 121 -27.13 3.10 11.54
C GLY A 121 -26.27 3.57 10.37
N GLU A 122 -26.91 4.21 9.38
CA GLU A 122 -26.26 4.70 8.16
C GLU A 122 -25.10 5.67 8.46
N ARG A 123 -25.26 6.54 9.47
CA ARG A 123 -24.21 7.49 9.88
C ARG A 123 -22.94 6.79 10.36
N ARG A 124 -23.09 5.66 11.05
CA ARG A 124 -21.94 4.85 11.50
C ARG A 124 -21.20 4.25 10.31
N ASP A 125 -21.93 3.77 9.30
CA ASP A 125 -21.32 3.18 8.11
C ASP A 125 -20.61 4.24 7.24
N GLU A 126 -21.22 5.41 7.05
CA GLU A 126 -20.55 6.56 6.41
C GLU A 126 -19.29 6.98 7.16
N PHE A 127 -19.38 7.06 8.49
CA PHE A 127 -18.23 7.41 9.33
C PHE A 127 -17.12 6.36 9.23
N LEU A 128 -17.44 5.07 9.22
CA LEU A 128 -16.47 4.00 9.02
C LEU A 128 -15.76 4.12 7.65
N THR A 129 -16.49 4.47 6.58
CA THR A 129 -15.88 4.75 5.28
C THR A 129 -14.93 5.94 5.33
N LEU A 130 -15.27 7.01 6.04
CA LEU A 130 -14.36 8.15 6.23
C LEU A 130 -13.10 7.76 7.02
N LEU A 131 -13.25 6.96 8.09
CA LEU A 131 -12.11 6.45 8.86
C LEU A 131 -11.17 5.58 8.01
N ASP A 132 -11.74 4.78 7.10
CA ASP A 132 -10.99 3.95 6.15
C ASP A 132 -10.19 4.80 5.16
N GLN A 133 -10.81 5.83 4.59
CA GLN A 133 -10.15 6.78 3.69
C GLN A 133 -9.04 7.59 4.37
N LEU A 134 -9.22 7.92 5.65
CA LEU A 134 -8.19 8.59 6.46
C LEU A 134 -7.07 7.65 6.93
N GLY A 135 -7.27 6.33 6.83
CA GLY A 135 -6.35 5.33 7.36
C GLY A 135 -6.31 5.24 8.89
N GLU A 136 -7.33 5.77 9.58
CA GLU A 136 -7.52 5.64 11.03
C GLU A 136 -8.02 4.23 11.40
N VAL A 137 -8.79 3.64 10.48
CA VAL A 137 -9.21 2.25 10.49
C VAL A 137 -8.87 1.68 9.11
N ILE A 138 -8.46 0.43 9.01
CA ILE A 138 -8.35 -0.27 7.74
C ILE A 138 -9.40 -1.37 7.72
N HIS A 139 -10.38 -1.19 6.85
CA HIS A 139 -11.51 -2.09 6.67
C HIS A 139 -11.47 -2.69 5.27
N PHE A 140 -11.43 -4.02 5.20
CA PHE A 140 -11.46 -4.76 3.94
C PHE A 140 -12.80 -5.50 3.83
N PRO A 141 -13.89 -4.88 3.33
CA PRO A 141 -15.23 -5.46 3.38
C PRO A 141 -15.30 -6.92 2.92
N GLU A 142 -14.54 -7.28 1.89
CA GLU A 142 -14.45 -8.64 1.36
C GLU A 142 -13.83 -9.64 2.34
N ILE A 143 -12.68 -9.31 2.95
CA ILE A 143 -12.02 -10.18 3.95
C ILE A 143 -12.99 -10.45 5.10
N TYR A 144 -13.63 -9.39 5.61
CA TYR A 144 -14.46 -9.50 6.80
C TYR A 144 -15.74 -10.31 6.53
N ARG A 145 -16.30 -10.20 5.31
CA ARG A 145 -17.48 -10.95 4.88
C ARG A 145 -17.16 -12.41 4.57
N ALA A 146 -16.05 -12.69 3.89
CA ALA A 146 -15.68 -14.03 3.45
C ALA A 146 -14.98 -14.87 4.53
N ARG A 147 -14.19 -14.25 5.41
CA ARG A 147 -13.37 -14.92 6.43
C ARG A 147 -13.92 -14.79 7.85
N GLY A 148 -15.01 -14.05 8.03
CA GLY A 148 -15.64 -13.84 9.35
C GLY A 148 -14.77 -13.06 10.33
N PHE A 149 -13.80 -12.28 9.84
CA PHE A 149 -12.90 -11.49 10.68
C PHE A 149 -13.67 -10.40 11.43
N ARG A 150 -13.50 -10.34 12.76
CA ARG A 150 -14.31 -9.52 13.67
C ARG A 150 -13.56 -8.34 14.30
N GLU A 151 -12.37 -8.03 13.80
CA GLU A 151 -11.56 -6.92 14.30
C GLU A 151 -11.24 -5.95 13.18
N TYR A 152 -11.32 -4.66 13.46
CA TYR A 152 -10.78 -3.59 12.64
C TYR A 152 -9.28 -3.44 12.87
N LEU A 153 -8.49 -3.20 11.82
CA LEU A 153 -7.08 -2.83 11.97
C LEU A 153 -6.99 -1.31 12.19
N LEU A 154 -6.56 -0.87 13.37
CA LEU A 154 -6.39 0.55 13.72
C LEU A 154 -5.00 1.10 13.43
N ASN A 155 -4.00 0.23 13.36
CA ASN A 155 -2.62 0.64 13.11
C ASN A 155 -2.14 0.05 11.79
N PRO A 156 -2.22 0.79 10.67
CA PRO A 156 -1.76 0.33 9.36
C PRO A 156 -0.30 -0.12 9.36
N ARG A 157 0.52 0.39 10.30
CA ARG A 157 1.93 -0.01 10.40
C ARG A 157 2.12 -1.46 10.78
N TRP A 158 1.21 -2.03 11.57
CA TRP A 158 1.26 -3.47 11.86
C TRP A 158 1.18 -4.29 10.57
N LEU A 159 0.28 -3.90 9.67
CA LEU A 159 0.12 -4.55 8.37
C LEU A 159 1.33 -4.32 7.49
N THR A 160 1.80 -3.08 7.34
CA THR A 160 2.97 -2.80 6.50
C THR A 160 4.21 -3.51 7.03
N HIS A 161 4.54 -3.39 8.32
CA HIS A 161 5.72 -4.06 8.88
C HIS A 161 5.61 -5.58 8.79
N GLY A 162 4.42 -6.17 8.99
CA GLY A 162 4.20 -7.60 8.82
C GLY A 162 4.49 -8.05 7.39
N VAL A 163 3.87 -7.39 6.40
CA VAL A 163 4.07 -7.69 4.97
C VAL A 163 5.53 -7.47 4.56
N TYR A 164 6.15 -6.34 4.94
CA TYR A 164 7.56 -6.08 4.67
C TYR A 164 8.47 -7.16 5.28
N THR A 165 8.20 -7.60 6.51
CA THR A 165 8.99 -8.65 7.15
C THR A 165 8.88 -9.97 6.38
N LEU A 166 7.70 -10.31 5.86
CA LEU A 166 7.51 -11.50 5.02
C LEU A 166 8.25 -11.37 3.68
N LEU A 167 8.01 -10.29 2.94
CA LEU A 167 8.57 -10.07 1.59
C LEU A 167 10.11 -10.01 1.60
N TYR A 168 10.70 -9.47 2.66
CA TYR A 168 12.16 -9.36 2.78
C TYR A 168 12.81 -10.52 3.55
N SER A 169 12.03 -11.52 3.98
CA SER A 169 12.56 -12.69 4.67
C SER A 169 13.45 -13.54 3.77
N GLU A 170 14.53 -14.09 4.33
CA GLU A 170 15.39 -15.02 3.60
C GLU A 170 14.68 -16.35 3.30
N LEU A 171 13.73 -16.75 4.15
CA LEU A 171 12.92 -17.96 3.97
C LEU A 171 12.13 -17.87 2.65
N LEU A 172 11.33 -16.81 2.48
CA LEU A 172 10.47 -16.66 1.31
C LEU A 172 11.26 -16.45 0.01
N LYS A 173 12.42 -15.77 0.08
CA LYS A 173 13.33 -15.64 -1.07
C LYS A 173 13.89 -17.00 -1.51
N ARG A 174 14.26 -17.87 -0.56
CA ARG A 174 14.76 -19.23 -0.86
C ARG A 174 13.68 -20.14 -1.42
N GLN A 175 12.43 -19.92 -1.00
CA GLN A 175 11.24 -20.59 -1.52
C GLN A 175 10.73 -19.98 -2.83
N CYS A 176 11.46 -19.02 -3.44
CA CYS A 176 11.09 -18.38 -4.69
C CYS A 176 9.66 -17.81 -4.68
N GLY A 177 9.22 -17.25 -3.55
CA GLY A 177 7.89 -16.65 -3.42
C GLY A 177 6.75 -17.63 -3.12
N GLU A 178 7.01 -18.93 -2.96
CA GLU A 178 6.03 -19.87 -2.43
C GLU A 178 5.84 -19.65 -0.91
N LEU A 179 4.77 -18.98 -0.53
CA LEU A 179 4.41 -18.65 0.85
C LEU A 179 3.38 -19.63 1.40
N ARG A 180 3.67 -20.30 2.51
CA ARG A 180 2.70 -21.12 3.25
C ARG A 180 2.30 -20.45 4.56
N ARG A 181 1.16 -20.85 5.13
CA ARG A 181 0.75 -20.28 6.43
C ARG A 181 1.76 -20.54 7.54
N GLY A 182 2.39 -21.72 7.52
CA GLY A 182 3.47 -22.09 8.45
C GLY A 182 4.68 -21.15 8.36
N ASP A 183 5.04 -20.67 7.17
CA ASP A 183 6.15 -19.73 6.98
C ASP A 183 5.83 -18.38 7.64
N VAL A 184 4.57 -17.93 7.58
CA VAL A 184 4.13 -16.71 8.28
C VAL A 184 4.32 -16.85 9.79
N SER A 185 3.96 -18.00 10.36
CA SER A 185 4.21 -18.27 11.79
C SER A 185 5.69 -18.31 12.11
N GLU A 186 6.51 -18.99 11.30
CA GLU A 186 7.97 -19.04 11.51
C GLU A 186 8.61 -17.65 11.50
N ILE A 187 8.18 -16.80 10.56
CA ILE A 187 8.76 -15.47 10.40
C ILE A 187 8.25 -14.50 11.47
N LEU A 188 6.96 -14.54 11.85
CA LEU A 188 6.34 -13.46 12.63
C LEU A 188 5.79 -13.85 13.99
N LYS A 189 5.51 -15.12 14.27
CA LYS A 189 4.82 -15.51 15.51
C LYS A 189 5.55 -14.98 16.74
N ASP A 190 4.78 -14.31 17.60
CA ASP A 190 5.21 -13.72 18.87
C ASP A 190 6.35 -12.71 18.73
N ARG A 191 6.67 -12.27 17.51
CA ARG A 191 7.60 -11.16 17.30
C ARG A 191 6.97 -9.87 17.80
N THR A 192 7.85 -9.03 18.32
CA THR A 192 7.53 -7.67 18.71
C THR A 192 8.47 -6.74 17.96
N ILE A 193 7.90 -5.80 17.20
CA ILE A 193 8.64 -4.80 16.44
C ILE A 193 8.31 -3.43 17.04
N GLU A 194 9.32 -2.65 17.37
CA GLU A 194 9.14 -1.24 17.73
C GLU A 194 9.31 -0.38 16.48
N ASP A 195 8.32 0.47 16.18
CA ASP A 195 8.41 1.37 15.03
C ASP A 195 9.17 2.67 15.37
N GLY A 196 9.43 3.51 14.37
CA GLY A 196 10.15 4.78 14.56
C GLY A 196 9.43 5.82 15.43
N GLN A 197 8.22 5.51 15.93
CA GLN A 197 7.47 6.34 16.87
C GLN A 197 7.34 5.69 18.26
N GLY A 198 8.00 4.56 18.49
CA GLY A 198 7.93 3.83 19.76
C GLY A 198 6.67 2.99 19.94
N ASN A 199 5.88 2.77 18.88
CA ASN A 199 4.73 1.87 18.96
C ASN A 199 5.20 0.41 18.95
N VAL A 200 4.60 -0.41 19.81
CA VAL A 200 4.94 -1.82 19.96
C VAL A 200 3.99 -2.66 19.12
N LEU A 201 4.49 -3.23 18.01
CA LEU A 201 3.75 -4.05 17.06
C LEU A 201 3.96 -5.54 17.40
N ARG A 202 2.94 -6.17 17.99
CA ARG A 202 2.95 -7.60 18.34
C ARG A 202 2.25 -8.43 17.27
N TYR A 203 2.80 -9.58 16.93
CA TYR A 203 2.28 -10.48 15.90
C TYR A 203 1.79 -11.80 16.51
N PRO A 204 0.61 -11.81 17.14
CA PRO A 204 0.08 -13.03 17.74
C PRO A 204 -0.46 -13.96 16.67
N GLU A 205 -0.37 -15.27 16.92
CA GLU A 205 -0.70 -16.34 15.98
C GLU A 205 -2.08 -16.17 15.33
N GLU A 206 -3.09 -15.84 16.13
CA GLU A 206 -4.49 -15.73 15.71
C GLU A 206 -4.77 -14.58 14.74
N ARG A 207 -3.82 -13.66 14.55
CA ARG A 207 -3.95 -12.52 13.64
C ARG A 207 -3.09 -12.64 12.39
N LEU A 208 -2.20 -13.63 12.32
CA LEU A 208 -1.24 -13.74 11.20
C LEU A 208 -1.92 -14.05 9.86
N ASP A 209 -3.05 -14.77 9.86
CA ASP A 209 -3.81 -15.02 8.63
C ASP A 209 -4.27 -13.73 7.93
N PHE A 210 -4.51 -12.67 8.71
CA PHE A 210 -4.89 -11.36 8.18
C PHE A 210 -3.83 -10.79 7.24
N LEU A 211 -2.54 -11.07 7.47
CA LEU A 211 -1.46 -10.60 6.59
C LEU A 211 -1.57 -11.20 5.19
N ILE A 212 -1.84 -12.50 5.09
CA ILE A 212 -2.00 -13.18 3.80
C ILE A 212 -3.21 -12.61 3.06
N TRP A 213 -4.34 -12.46 3.77
CA TRP A 213 -5.55 -11.92 3.16
C TRP A 213 -5.37 -10.49 2.67
N ALA A 214 -4.67 -9.66 3.45
CA ALA A 214 -4.35 -8.30 3.05
C ALA A 214 -3.36 -8.27 1.87
N MET A 215 -2.36 -9.16 1.83
CA MET A 215 -1.48 -9.31 0.67
C MET A 215 -2.25 -9.66 -0.60
N ALA A 216 -3.23 -10.55 -0.51
CA ALA A 216 -4.10 -10.88 -1.64
C ALA A 216 -4.95 -9.67 -2.08
N GLN A 217 -5.53 -8.93 -1.13
CA GLN A 217 -6.30 -7.70 -1.44
C GLN A 217 -5.45 -6.60 -2.08
N PHE A 218 -4.18 -6.48 -1.70
CA PHE A 218 -3.23 -5.58 -2.34
C PHE A 218 -2.60 -6.13 -3.63
N LYS A 219 -3.09 -7.28 -4.12
CA LYS A 219 -2.59 -7.95 -5.33
C LYS A 219 -1.09 -8.26 -5.26
N LEU A 220 -0.61 -8.63 -4.08
CA LEU A 220 0.78 -9.02 -3.83
C LEU A 220 0.98 -10.54 -3.89
N CYS A 221 -0.08 -11.31 -3.74
CA CYS A 221 -0.04 -12.77 -3.83
C CYS A 221 -1.36 -13.35 -4.35
N TYR A 222 -1.29 -14.59 -4.83
CA TYR A 222 -2.44 -15.39 -5.26
C TYR A 222 -2.33 -16.83 -4.72
N PRO A 223 -3.43 -17.57 -4.54
CA PRO A 223 -3.37 -18.94 -4.05
C PRO A 223 -2.76 -19.88 -5.10
N SER A 224 -1.89 -20.80 -4.67
CA SER A 224 -1.36 -21.87 -5.54
C SER A 224 -2.44 -22.92 -5.79
N GLY A 225 -2.95 -23.04 -7.02
CA GLY A 225 -3.87 -24.08 -7.49
C GLY A 225 -5.37 -23.75 -7.58
N ASP A 226 -6.12 -24.60 -8.30
CA ASP A 226 -7.56 -24.47 -8.64
C ASP A 226 -8.54 -24.85 -7.51
N GLY A 227 -8.11 -24.74 -6.25
CA GLY A 227 -9.02 -24.98 -5.13
C GLY A 227 -10.22 -24.02 -5.21
N PRO A 228 -11.48 -24.50 -5.08
CA PRO A 228 -12.64 -23.63 -5.11
C PRO A 228 -12.45 -22.52 -4.09
N GLY A 229 -12.73 -21.28 -4.48
CA GLY A 229 -12.49 -20.02 -3.76
C GLY A 229 -13.21 -19.85 -2.42
N ASN A 230 -13.46 -20.96 -1.71
CA ASN A 230 -14.30 -21.10 -0.55
C ASN A 230 -13.57 -21.81 0.61
N GLY A 231 -12.27 -22.10 0.52
CA GLY A 231 -11.51 -22.78 1.58
C GLY A 231 -10.02 -22.48 1.52
N ALA A 232 -9.38 -22.38 2.68
CA ALA A 232 -7.99 -21.97 2.84
C ALA A 232 -7.01 -22.77 1.96
N SER A 233 -6.55 -22.19 0.85
CA SER A 233 -5.26 -22.61 0.30
C SER A 233 -4.20 -22.29 1.34
N ASP A 234 -3.44 -23.32 1.73
CA ASP A 234 -2.32 -23.17 2.65
C ASP A 234 -1.06 -22.69 1.94
N GLN A 235 -1.11 -22.53 0.61
CA GLN A 235 0.01 -22.11 -0.23
C GLN A 235 -0.39 -20.96 -1.15
N TRP A 236 0.47 -19.94 -1.20
CA TRP A 236 0.31 -18.71 -1.91
C TRP A 236 1.58 -18.42 -2.71
N ILE A 237 1.44 -17.76 -3.84
CA ILE A 237 2.56 -17.35 -4.68
C ILE A 237 2.68 -15.84 -4.61
N VAL A 238 3.89 -15.35 -4.35
CA VAL A 238 4.27 -13.94 -4.38
C VAL A 238 5.06 -13.68 -5.68
N PRO A 239 4.43 -13.10 -6.73
CA PRO A 239 5.07 -12.99 -8.05
C PRO A 239 6.39 -12.22 -8.06
N ASP A 240 6.51 -11.21 -7.19
CA ASP A 240 7.70 -10.35 -7.10
C ASP A 240 8.95 -11.13 -6.64
N LEU A 241 8.76 -12.31 -6.04
CA LEU A 241 9.83 -13.17 -5.53
C LEU A 241 10.03 -14.44 -6.36
N LEU A 242 9.29 -14.61 -7.45
CA LEU A 242 9.53 -15.68 -8.42
C LEU A 242 10.92 -15.52 -9.06
N PRO A 243 11.45 -16.56 -9.72
CA PRO A 243 12.63 -16.42 -10.56
C PRO A 243 12.45 -15.29 -11.59
N SER A 244 13.53 -14.59 -11.92
CA SER A 244 13.49 -13.52 -12.92
C SER A 244 13.57 -14.04 -14.36
N ASP A 245 14.21 -15.19 -14.56
CA ASP A 245 14.45 -15.75 -15.89
C ASP A 245 13.22 -16.50 -16.42
N GLN A 246 13.05 -16.50 -17.73
CA GLN A 246 11.97 -17.22 -18.39
C GLN A 246 12.20 -18.74 -18.26
N PRO A 247 11.18 -19.53 -17.92
CA PRO A 247 11.30 -20.99 -17.88
C PRO A 247 11.77 -21.55 -19.24
N GLU A 248 12.77 -22.44 -19.24
CA GLU A 248 13.33 -23.06 -20.45
C GLU A 248 12.30 -23.89 -21.22
N ARG A 249 11.34 -24.49 -20.50
CA ARG A 249 10.28 -25.33 -21.06
C ARG A 249 8.99 -24.54 -21.06
N MET A 250 8.62 -24.03 -22.23
CA MET A 250 7.33 -23.39 -22.46
C MET A 250 6.80 -23.87 -23.80
N GLU A 251 5.59 -24.44 -23.83
CA GLU A 251 4.95 -24.96 -25.04
C GLU A 251 4.38 -23.84 -25.94
N PHE A 252 4.97 -22.64 -25.89
CA PHE A 252 4.60 -21.52 -26.75
C PHE A 252 5.73 -21.18 -27.72
N ASP A 253 5.57 -21.61 -28.98
CA ASP A 253 6.44 -21.16 -30.06
C ASP A 253 6.03 -19.77 -30.53
N ALA A 254 6.74 -18.75 -30.05
CA ALA A 254 6.53 -17.36 -30.46
C ALA A 254 6.77 -17.12 -31.97
N GLN A 255 7.36 -18.06 -32.71
CA GLN A 255 7.57 -18.01 -34.16
C GLN A 255 6.54 -18.83 -34.94
N ARG A 256 5.60 -19.51 -34.27
CA ARG A 256 4.54 -20.29 -34.91
C ARG A 256 3.74 -19.44 -35.90
N GLU A 257 3.45 -20.02 -37.05
CA GLU A 257 2.60 -19.42 -38.08
C GLU A 257 1.17 -19.23 -37.54
N GLY A 258 0.62 -18.02 -37.70
CA GLY A 258 -0.68 -17.63 -37.13
C GLY A 258 -0.63 -17.06 -35.71
N ALA A 259 0.53 -17.02 -35.05
CA ALA A 259 0.65 -16.38 -33.73
C ALA A 259 0.45 -14.85 -33.83
N LEU A 260 -0.50 -14.33 -33.05
CA LEU A 260 -0.71 -12.89 -32.89
C LEU A 260 0.31 -12.31 -31.91
N ARG A 261 0.90 -11.16 -32.28
CA ARG A 261 1.93 -10.50 -31.49
C ARG A 261 1.54 -9.05 -31.28
N PHE A 262 1.31 -8.68 -30.02
CA PHE A 262 0.99 -7.32 -29.63
C PHE A 262 2.15 -6.73 -28.84
N ARG A 263 2.46 -5.46 -29.07
CA ARG A 263 3.44 -4.71 -28.30
C ARG A 263 2.81 -3.44 -27.76
N PHE A 264 2.79 -3.31 -26.45
CA PHE A 264 2.39 -2.09 -25.76
C PHE A 264 3.65 -1.30 -25.41
N ARG A 265 3.78 -0.09 -25.95
CA ARG A 265 4.88 0.82 -25.63
C ARG A 265 4.39 1.85 -24.63
N PHE A 266 4.93 1.80 -23.41
CA PHE A 266 4.71 2.83 -22.41
C PHE A 266 5.64 4.01 -22.73
N GLU A 267 5.08 5.15 -23.14
CA GLU A 267 5.87 6.30 -23.59
C GLU A 267 6.61 7.00 -22.44
N ARG A 268 6.06 6.96 -21.23
CA ARG A 268 6.58 7.70 -20.06
C ARG A 268 6.94 6.81 -18.87
N PHE A 269 6.07 5.87 -18.52
CA PHE A 269 6.22 5.10 -17.29
C PHE A 269 5.51 3.74 -17.39
N LEU A 270 6.23 2.69 -17.01
CA LEU A 270 5.68 1.37 -16.70
C LEU A 270 5.90 1.11 -15.21
N PRO A 271 4.84 1.12 -14.38
CA PRO A 271 4.99 0.75 -12.98
C PRO A 271 5.51 -0.69 -12.87
N ARG A 272 6.55 -0.89 -12.05
CA ARG A 272 7.21 -2.20 -11.88
C ARG A 272 6.24 -3.34 -11.50
N HIS A 273 5.16 -3.01 -10.80
CA HIS A 273 4.18 -3.97 -10.30
C HIS A 273 3.06 -4.28 -11.30
N VAL A 274 2.99 -3.65 -12.48
CA VAL A 274 1.90 -3.90 -13.45
C VAL A 274 1.82 -5.37 -13.82
N LEU A 275 2.97 -5.99 -14.11
CA LEU A 275 3.00 -7.40 -14.48
C LEU A 275 2.66 -8.29 -13.28
N ASN A 276 3.18 -8.01 -12.09
CA ASN A 276 2.87 -8.78 -10.88
C ASN A 276 1.37 -8.73 -10.56
N MET A 277 0.74 -7.56 -10.67
CA MET A 277 -0.71 -7.43 -10.50
C MET A 277 -1.47 -8.19 -11.59
N PHE A 278 -1.01 -8.11 -12.85
CA PHE A 278 -1.62 -8.87 -13.95
C PHE A 278 -1.56 -10.39 -13.68
N ILE A 279 -0.42 -10.90 -13.22
CA ILE A 279 -0.26 -12.30 -12.82
C ILE A 279 -1.25 -12.67 -11.71
N VAL A 280 -1.37 -11.83 -10.67
CA VAL A 280 -2.29 -12.08 -9.55
C VAL A 280 -3.75 -12.06 -9.99
N GLU A 281 -4.14 -11.16 -10.89
CA GLU A 281 -5.53 -11.05 -11.36
C GLU A 281 -5.91 -12.20 -12.29
N HIS A 282 -4.96 -12.70 -13.08
CA HIS A 282 -5.16 -13.78 -14.06
C HIS A 282 -4.64 -15.12 -13.58
N TYR A 283 -4.48 -15.30 -12.27
CA TYR A 283 -3.79 -16.47 -11.73
C TYR A 283 -4.45 -17.82 -12.07
N ARG A 284 -5.78 -17.80 -12.29
CA ARG A 284 -6.58 -18.99 -12.65
C ARG A 284 -6.34 -19.44 -14.09
N ASP A 285 -5.86 -18.53 -14.93
CA ASP A 285 -5.60 -18.81 -16.32
C ASP A 285 -4.11 -19.18 -16.51
N ILE A 286 -3.30 -19.27 -15.44
CA ILE A 286 -1.88 -19.60 -15.56
C ILE A 286 -1.70 -21.06 -15.95
N HIS A 287 -1.13 -21.29 -17.12
CA HIS A 287 -0.85 -22.63 -17.63
C HIS A 287 0.30 -23.27 -16.85
N ASP A 288 0.06 -24.44 -16.25
CA ASP A 288 1.05 -25.24 -15.52
C ASP A 288 1.83 -24.46 -14.44
N GLY A 289 1.25 -23.40 -13.88
CA GLY A 289 1.91 -22.55 -12.89
C GLY A 289 3.12 -21.75 -13.44
N LEU A 290 3.23 -21.61 -14.77
CA LEU A 290 4.35 -20.94 -15.43
C LEU A 290 4.24 -19.40 -15.35
N ALA A 291 4.74 -18.86 -14.25
CA ALA A 291 4.93 -17.43 -14.03
C ALA A 291 6.37 -17.13 -13.57
N TRP A 292 6.87 -15.95 -13.91
CA TRP A 292 8.17 -15.40 -13.48
C TRP A 292 8.07 -13.88 -13.36
N GLN A 293 9.07 -13.21 -12.78
CA GLN A 293 8.97 -11.76 -12.52
C GLN A 293 8.75 -10.90 -13.78
N HIS A 294 9.03 -11.44 -14.95
CA HIS A 294 9.00 -10.73 -16.23
C HIS A 294 8.03 -11.34 -17.24
N GLY A 295 7.19 -12.29 -16.84
CA GLY A 295 6.14 -12.81 -17.71
C GLY A 295 5.33 -13.95 -17.10
N VAL A 296 4.34 -14.38 -17.86
CA VAL A 296 3.42 -15.44 -17.49
C VAL A 296 2.92 -16.14 -18.74
N HIS A 297 2.73 -17.44 -18.66
CA HIS A 297 2.10 -18.24 -19.71
C HIS A 297 0.66 -18.53 -19.28
N LEU A 298 -0.30 -18.14 -20.12
CA LEU A 298 -1.72 -18.28 -19.84
C LEU A 298 -2.38 -19.30 -20.78
N GLU A 299 -3.38 -20.03 -20.28
CA GLU A 299 -4.31 -20.85 -21.04
C GLU A 299 -5.32 -19.97 -21.81
N SER A 300 -5.87 -20.53 -22.88
CA SER A 300 -6.88 -19.88 -23.72
C SER A 300 -8.30 -20.22 -23.29
#